data_AF-A0A3C0P0Z3-F1
#
_entry.id   AF-A0A3C0P0Z3-F1
#
_cell.length_a   1.000
_cell.length_b   1.000
_cell.length_c   1.000
_cell.angle_alpha   90.00
_cell.angle_beta   90.00
_cell.angle_gamma   90.00
#
_symmetry.space_group_name_H-M   'P 1'
#
loop_
_entity.id
_entity.type
_entity.pdbx_description
1 polymer ?
#
loop_
_entity_poly.entity_id
_entity_poly.type
_entity_poly.pdbx_seq_one_letter_code
_entity_poly.pdbx_strand_id
1 'polypeptide(L)' 'MAWIWGTPIMYTLDGVNSQLKYLLYINPFTLVMNCYHDILYYHRWTAPIELLIPFLEGVLVMIVGYIVFNKSKKHFAEEL' A
#
# COMPACT_ATOMS: atom_id res chain seq x y z
N MET A 1 -1.72 -16.87 -0.99
CA MET A 1 -1.47 -16.94 0.47
C MET A 1 -0.27 -16.10 0.92
N ALA A 2 0.88 -16.09 0.23
CA ALA A 2 2.06 -15.33 0.65
C ALA A 2 1.83 -13.82 0.88
N TRP A 3 0.91 -13.20 0.14
CA TRP A 3 0.62 -11.76 0.25
C TRP A 3 0.04 -11.33 1.60
N ILE A 4 -0.71 -12.21 2.28
CA ILE A 4 -1.24 -11.96 3.64
C ILE A 4 -0.09 -11.84 4.65
N TRP A 5 1.04 -12.50 4.39
CA TRP A 5 2.26 -12.42 5.20
C TRP A 5 3.20 -11.31 4.72
N GLY A 6 3.16 -10.99 3.42
CA GLY A 6 3.89 -9.86 2.82
C GLY A 6 3.30 -8.49 3.13
N THR A 7 2.18 -8.46 3.87
CA THR A 7 1.63 -7.27 4.53
C THR A 7 1.45 -7.63 6.01
N PRO A 8 1.74 -6.73 6.94
CA PRO A 8 1.59 -7.01 8.36
C PRO A 8 0.11 -6.97 8.76
N ILE A 9 -0.67 -7.97 8.35
CA ILE A 9 -2.10 -8.10 8.72
C ILE A 9 -2.24 -8.93 10.00
N MET A 10 -1.46 -10.00 10.10
CA MET A 10 -1.55 -10.97 11.20
C MET A 10 -0.50 -10.74 12.30
N TYR A 11 0.37 -9.75 12.14
CA TYR A 11 1.52 -9.50 13.02
C TYR A 11 1.93 -8.02 12.99
N THR A 12 2.70 -7.60 14.00
CA THR A 12 3.28 -6.25 14.08
C THR A 12 4.74 -6.25 13.64
N LEU A 13 5.24 -5.11 13.17
CA LEU A 13 6.61 -4.97 12.65
C LEU A 13 7.69 -4.85 13.75
N ASP A 14 7.33 -5.02 15.02
CA ASP A 14 8.26 -4.87 16.15
C ASP A 14 9.20 -6.08 16.29
N GLY A 15 8.73 -7.27 15.94
CA GLY A 15 9.50 -8.52 15.99
C GLY A 15 10.28 -8.86 14.71
N VAL A 16 10.22 -8.00 13.68
CA VAL A 16 10.76 -8.29 12.34
C VAL A 16 12.18 -7.72 12.20
N ASN A 17 13.11 -8.53 11.68
CA ASN A 17 14.48 -8.09 11.39
C ASN A 17 14.49 -6.88 10.42
N SER A 18 15.39 -5.92 10.66
CA SER A 18 15.62 -4.69 9.89
C SER A 18 15.56 -4.85 8.36
N GLN A 19 16.22 -5.86 7.79
CA GLN A 19 16.22 -6.09 6.34
C GLN A 19 14.84 -6.45 5.79
N LEU A 20 14.10 -7.30 6.49
CA LEU A 20 12.76 -7.72 6.08
C LEU A 20 11.76 -6.59 6.31
N LYS A 21 11.93 -5.82 7.38
CA LYS A 21 11.11 -4.63 7.68
C LYS A 21 11.22 -3.60 6.55
N TYR A 22 12.43 -3.36 6.01
CA TYR A 22 12.61 -2.51 4.84
C TYR A 22 11.85 -3.01 3.61
N LEU A 23 11.92 -4.32 3.33
CA LEU A 23 11.20 -4.92 2.21
C LEU A 23 9.67 -4.78 2.37
N LEU A 24 9.16 -4.93 3.58
CA LEU A 24 7.74 -4.76 3.88
C LEU A 24 7.31 -3.29 3.71
N TYR A 25 8.14 -2.31 4.08
CA TYR A 25 7.83 -0.90 3.89
C TYR A 25 7.86 -0.43 2.42
N ILE A 26 8.49 -1.18 1.51
CA ILE A 26 8.34 -0.93 0.06
C ILE A 26 6.89 -1.17 -0.40
N ASN A 27 6.17 -2.05 0.29
CA ASN A 27 4.76 -2.27 -0.01
C ASN A 27 3.92 -1.13 0.59
N PRO A 28 3.23 -0.32 -0.22
CA PRO A 28 2.43 0.82 0.25
C PRO A 28 1.32 0.40 1.23
N PHE A 29 0.82 -0.83 1.12
CA PHE A 29 -0.21 -1.36 2.02
C PHE A 29 0.27 -1.58 3.45
N THR A 30 1.59 -1.65 3.68
CA THR A 30 2.17 -1.80 5.01
C THR A 30 1.89 -0.56 5.87
N LEU A 31 1.99 0.63 5.29
CA LEU A 31 1.68 1.89 5.98
C LEU A 31 0.19 2.00 6.29
N VAL A 32 -0.65 1.59 5.34
CA VAL A 32 -2.11 1.54 5.54
C VAL A 32 -2.48 0.61 6.70
N MET A 33 -1.86 -0.57 6.78
CA MET A 33 -2.10 -1.52 7.88
C MET A 33 -1.64 -0.99 9.23
N ASN A 34 -0.52 -0.26 9.29
CA ASN A 34 -0.10 0.39 10.54
C ASN A 34 -1.11 1.45 11.00
N CYS A 35 -1.70 2.23 10.09
CA CYS A 35 -2.78 3.17 10.44
C CYS A 35 -3.99 2.43 11.03
N TYR A 36 -4.37 1.27 10.48
CA TYR A 36 -5.42 0.44 11.05
C TYR A 36 -5.06 -0.12 12.42
N HIS A 37 -3.82 -0.58 12.60
CA HIS A 37 -3.33 -1.04 13.90
C HIS A 37 -3.42 0.07 14.96
N ASP A 38 -3.00 1.28 14.60
CA ASP A 38 -3.05 2.45 15.49
C ASP A 38 -4.48 2.77 15.95
N ILE A 39 -5.42 2.84 15.02
CA ILE A 39 -6.80 3.26 15.31
C ILE A 39 -7.58 2.13 16.01
N LEU A 40 -7.51 0.91 15.47
CA LEU A 40 -8.37 -0.20 15.88
C LEU A 40 -7.82 -0.98 17.08
N TYR A 41 -6.50 -1.20 17.15
CA TYR A 41 -5.90 -2.02 18.20
C TYR A 41 -5.32 -1.18 19.33
N TYR A 42 -4.60 -0.10 19.00
CA TYR A 42 -3.94 0.74 20.00
C TYR A 42 -4.77 1.97 20.42
N HIS A 43 -5.92 2.19 19.78
CA HIS A 43 -6.83 3.30 20.03
C HIS A 43 -6.12 4.67 20.06
N ARG A 44 -5.14 4.85 19.18
CA ARG A 44 -4.35 6.07 19.03
C ARG A 44 -4.52 6.67 17.64
N TRP A 45 -4.29 7.97 17.55
CA TRP A 45 -4.17 8.64 16.26
C TRP A 45 -2.88 8.23 15.57
N THR A 46 -2.97 7.95 14.27
CA THR A 46 -1.80 7.72 13.41
C THR A 46 -1.11 9.05 13.08
N ALA A 47 0.20 9.00 12.84
CA ALA A 47 0.95 10.17 12.44
C ALA A 47 0.49 10.66 11.04
N PRO A 48 0.34 11.98 10.81
CA PRO A 48 -0.10 12.51 9.51
C PRO A 48 0.75 12.03 8.32
N ILE A 49 2.05 11.80 8.56
CA ILE A 49 2.98 11.30 7.54
C ILE A 49 2.62 9.88 7.06
N GLU A 50 2.09 9.03 7.94
CA GLU A 50 1.69 7.66 7.61
C GLU A 50 0.43 7.61 6.74
N LEU A 51 -0.38 8.67 6.75
CA LEU A 51 -1.53 8.85 5.85
C LEU A 51 -1.13 9.52 4.54
N LEU A 52 -0.19 10.46 4.59
CA LEU A 52 0.23 11.23 3.42
C LEU A 52 0.96 10.37 2.38
N ILE A 53 1.85 9.48 2.83
CA ILE A 53 2.61 8.59 1.93
C ILE A 53 1.69 7.71 1.07
N PRO A 54 0.79 6.87 1.63
CA PRO A 54 -0.08 6.02 0.82
C PRO A 54 -1.06 6.81 -0.04
N PHE A 55 -1.45 8.02 0.39
CA PHE A 55 -2.23 8.93 -0.45
C PHE A 55 -1.45 9.35 -1.71
N LEU A 56 -0.21 9.79 -1.56
CA LEU A 56 0.64 10.19 -2.70
C LEU A 56 0.94 9.00 -3.62
N GLU A 57 1.19 7.82 -3.06
CA GLU A 57 1.38 6.59 -3.84
C GLU A 57 0.12 6.22 -4.62
N GLY A 58 -1.07 6.33 -4.00
CA GLY A 58 -2.35 6.10 -4.67
C GLY A 58 -2.58 7.06 -5.84
N VAL A 59 -2.29 8.36 -5.64
CA VAL A 59 -2.36 9.36 -6.72
C VAL A 59 -1.38 9.04 -7.85
N LEU A 60 -0.15 8.64 -7.53
CA LEU A 60 0.86 8.25 -8.52
C LEU A 60 0.41 7.05 -9.34
N VAL A 61 -0.06 5.98 -8.68
CA VAL A 61 -0.58 4.77 -9.35
C VAL A 61 -1.78 5.12 -10.22
N MET A 62 -2.68 5.99 -9.75
CA MET A 62 -3.83 6.45 -10.52
C MET A 62 -3.40 7.19 -11.80
N ILE A 63 -2.44 8.11 -11.72
CA ILE A 63 -1.93 8.85 -12.89
C ILE A 63 -1.27 7.90 -13.88
N VAL A 64 -0.40 7.00 -13.40
CA VAL A 64 0.26 6.00 -14.25
C VAL A 64 -0.77 5.09 -14.92
N GLY A 65 -1.73 4.58 -14.15
CA GLY A 65 -2.83 3.75 -14.65
C GLY A 65 -3.66 4.47 -15.70
N TYR A 66 -3.99 5.74 -15.48
CA TYR A 66 -4.69 6.57 -16.46
C TYR A 66 -3.90 6.72 -17.77
N ILE A 67 -2.60 7.02 -17.70
CA ILE A 67 -1.74 7.16 -18.89
C ILE A 67 -1.66 5.84 -19.66
N VAL A 68 -1.43 4.72 -18.96
CA VAL A 68 -1.38 3.38 -19.56
C VAL A 68 -2.71 3.04 -20.22
N PHE A 69 -3.81 3.24 -19.50
CA PHE A 69 -5.15 3.00 -20.01
C PHE A 69 -5.43 3.85 -21.26
N ASN A 70 -5.08 5.13 -21.24
CA ASN A 70 -5.32 6.03 -22.36
C ASN A 70 -4.52 5.65 -23.62
N LYS A 71 -3.37 5.00 -23.47
CA LYS A 71 -2.60 4.41 -24.57
C LYS A 71 -3.22 3.11 -25.09
N SER A 72 -3.65 2.23 -24.19
CA SER A 72 -4.16 0.91 -24.56
C SER A 72 -5.63 0.90 -25.01
N LYS A 73 -6.43 1.93 -24.66
CA LYS A 73 -7.89 1.97 -24.92
C LYS A 73 -8.29 1.75 -26.38
N LYS A 74 -7.42 2.09 -27.36
CA LYS A 74 -7.72 1.86 -28.78
C LYS A 74 -7.78 0.37 -29.13
N HIS A 75 -6.86 -0.44 -28.60
CA HIS A 75 -6.84 -1.89 -28.83
C HIS A 75 -7.97 -2.60 -28.08
N PHE A 76 -8.38 -2.09 -26.92
CA PHE A 76 -9.53 -2.64 -26.19
C PHE A 76 -10.87 -2.47 -26.92
N ALA A 77 -11.01 -1.43 -27.75
CA ALA A 77 -12.22 -1.18 -28.52
C ALA A 77 -12.32 -2.03 -29.80
N GLU A 78 -11.21 -2.60 -30.26
CA GLU A 78 -11.14 -3.47 -31.45
C GLU A 78 -11.34 -4.96 -31.12
N GLU A 79 -11.24 -5.34 -29.84
CA GLU A 79 -11.47 -6.70 -29.31
C GLU A 79 -12.91 -6.89 -28.75
N LEU A 80 -13.81 -5.93 -28.98
CA LEU A 80 -15.25 -5.96 -28.63
C LEU A 80 -16.10 -6.09 -29.90
#